data_AF-A0A7J6RZP2-F1
#
_entry.id   AF-A0A7J6RZP2-F1
#
_cell.length_a   1.000
_cell.length_b   1.000
_cell.length_c   1.000
_cell.angle_alpha   90.00
_cell.angle_beta   90.00
_cell.angle_gamma   90.00
#
_symmetry.space_group_name_H-M   'P 1'
#
loop_
_entity.id
_entity.type
_entity.pdbx_description
1 polymer ?
#
loop_
_entity_poly.entity_id
_entity_poly.type
_entity_poly.pdbx_seq_one_letter_code
_entity_poly.pdbx_strand_id
1 'polypeptide(L)'
;MSKDTSSRWTDAAAVVGGVLAAYFLYETYQDYRERRRQEEWERLVARMTIPARDGWTANELRVYDGSDNTPILIGVKDKVYNVWTKADLYG
;
A
#
# COMPACT_ATOMS: atom_id res chain seq x y z
N MET A 1 38.30 -41.30 18.98
CA MET A 1 38.02 -39.85 19.05
C MET A 1 37.65 -39.38 17.64
N SER A 2 36.36 -39.34 17.28
CA SER A 2 35.92 -38.95 15.91
C SER A 2 34.44 -38.55 15.83
N LYS A 3 33.60 -38.94 16.81
CA LYS A 3 32.15 -38.64 16.82
C LYS A 3 31.80 -37.18 17.15
N ASP A 4 32.72 -36.44 17.75
CA ASP A 4 32.46 -35.09 18.28
C ASP A 4 32.44 -34.03 17.17
N THR A 5 33.27 -34.22 16.14
CA THR A 5 33.34 -33.29 15.01
C THR A 5 32.12 -33.42 14.09
N SER A 6 31.61 -34.63 13.81
CA SER A 6 30.47 -34.80 12.90
C SER A 6 29.17 -34.22 13.46
N SER A 7 28.96 -34.31 14.78
CA SER A 7 27.76 -33.75 15.45
C SER A 7 27.73 -32.22 15.36
N ARG A 8 28.89 -31.56 15.49
CA ARG A 8 28.97 -30.09 15.44
C ARG A 8 28.66 -29.53 14.05
N TRP A 9 29.03 -30.24 12.99
CA TRP A 9 28.70 -29.83 11.62
C TRP A 9 27.21 -30.00 11.31
N THR A 10 26.56 -31.03 11.84
CA THR A 10 25.10 -31.22 11.66
C THR A 10 24.29 -30.17 12.41
N ASP A 11 24.71 -29.81 13.62
CA ASP A 11 24.02 -28.78 14.42
C ASP A 11 24.20 -27.39 13.80
N ALA A 12 25.40 -27.07 13.32
CA ALA A 12 25.66 -25.83 12.59
C ALA A 12 24.87 -25.74 11.28
N ALA A 13 24.80 -26.84 10.52
CA ALA A 13 24.02 -26.90 9.28
C ALA A 13 22.52 -26.74 9.54
N ALA A 14 21.99 -27.31 10.62
CA ALA A 14 20.58 -27.18 11.01
C ALA A 14 20.23 -25.73 11.40
N VAL A 15 21.11 -25.05 12.15
CA VAL A 15 20.91 -23.63 12.51
C VAL A 15 20.95 -22.74 11.28
N VAL A 16 21.95 -22.91 10.41
CA VAL A 16 22.06 -22.12 9.16
C VAL A 16 20.87 -22.38 8.24
N GLY A 17 20.46 -23.64 8.08
CA GLY A 17 19.28 -24.01 7.29
C GLY A 17 17.98 -23.40 7.85
N GLY A 18 17.82 -23.41 9.18
CA GLY A 18 16.67 -22.80 9.85
C GLY A 18 16.61 -21.28 9.65
N VAL A 19 17.75 -20.58 9.75
CA VAL A 19 17.83 -19.12 9.53
C VAL A 19 17.51 -18.77 8.07
N LEU A 20 18.05 -19.51 7.10
CA LEU A 20 17.76 -19.29 5.67
C LEU A 20 16.28 -19.55 5.34
N ALA A 21 15.69 -20.61 5.90
CA ALA A 21 14.27 -20.90 5.72
C ALA A 21 13.39 -19.79 6.33
N ALA A 22 13.72 -19.31 7.53
CA ALA A 22 13.01 -18.20 8.15
C ALA A 22 13.12 -16.90 7.34
N TYR A 23 14.31 -16.59 6.81
CA TYR A 23 14.54 -15.44 5.96
C TYR A 23 13.72 -15.51 4.65
N PHE A 24 13.74 -16.66 3.97
CA PHE A 24 12.96 -16.85 2.75
C PHE A 24 11.44 -16.76 2.98
N LEU A 25 10.95 -17.33 4.08
CA LEU A 25 9.55 -17.19 4.49
C LEU A 25 9.19 -15.75 4.83
N TYR A 26 10.10 -14.99 5.43
CA TYR A 26 9.89 -13.58 5.74
C TYR A 26 9.81 -12.72 4.47
N GLU A 27 10.76 -12.88 3.55
CA GLU A 27 10.76 -12.14 2.27
C GLU A 27 9.50 -12.42 1.46
N THR A 28 9.12 -13.70 1.32
CA THR A 28 7.90 -14.09 0.59
C THR A 28 6.63 -13.56 1.25
N TYR A 29 6.58 -13.51 2.58
CA TYR A 29 5.46 -12.93 3.31
C TYR A 29 5.37 -11.40 3.15
N GLN A 30 6.51 -10.70 3.18
CA GLN A 30 6.55 -9.26 2.94
C GLN A 30 6.07 -8.92 1.53
N ASP A 31 6.60 -9.61 0.51
CA ASP A 31 6.25 -9.39 -0.88
C ASP A 31 4.76 -9.66 -1.17
N TYR A 32 4.18 -10.70 -0.56
CA TYR A 32 2.74 -10.94 -0.63
C TYR A 32 1.92 -9.77 -0.04
N ARG A 33 2.35 -9.24 1.11
CA ARG A 33 1.65 -8.14 1.77
C ARG A 33 1.76 -6.83 0.98
N GLU A 34 2.91 -6.59 0.36
CA GLU A 34 3.15 -5.42 -0.48
C GLU A 34 2.29 -5.46 -1.75
N ARG A 35 2.20 -6.61 -2.42
CA ARG A 35 1.31 -6.78 -3.57
C ARG A 35 -0.15 -6.52 -3.23
N ARG A 36 -0.64 -7.04 -2.10
CA ARG A 36 -2.01 -6.77 -1.64
C ARG A 36 -2.24 -5.30 -1.35
N ARG A 37 -1.28 -4.62 -0.72
CA ARG A 37 -1.34 -3.18 -0.49
C ARG A 37 -1.34 -2.39 -1.80
N GLN A 38 -0.56 -2.80 -2.79
CA GLN A 38 -0.55 -2.19 -4.12
C GLN A 38 -1.89 -2.39 -4.83
N GLU A 39 -2.45 -3.60 -4.83
CA GLU A 39 -3.78 -3.87 -5.40
C GLU A 39 -4.88 -3.02 -4.74
N GLU A 40 -4.86 -2.91 -3.42
CA GLU A 40 -5.79 -2.07 -2.66
C GLU A 40 -5.61 -0.59 -2.99
N TRP A 41 -4.35 -0.13 -3.06
CA TRP A 41 -4.02 1.24 -3.46
C TRP A 41 -4.50 1.55 -4.88
N GLU A 42 -4.26 0.66 -5.84
CA GLU A 42 -4.71 0.82 -7.22
C GLU A 42 -6.23 0.88 -7.32
N ARG A 43 -6.95 0.06 -6.56
CA ARG A 43 -8.43 0.10 -6.49
C ARG A 43 -8.93 1.41 -5.89
N LEU A 44 -8.25 1.91 -4.86
CA LEU A 44 -8.55 3.21 -4.27
C LEU A 44 -8.30 4.32 -5.28
N VAL A 45 -7.13 4.36 -5.91
CA VAL A 45 -6.79 5.35 -6.96
C VAL A 45 -7.80 5.31 -8.10
N ALA A 46 -8.16 4.12 -8.59
CA ALA A 46 -9.13 3.97 -9.68
C ALA A 46 -10.51 4.52 -9.31
N ARG A 47 -10.98 4.27 -8.08
CA ARG A 47 -12.23 4.83 -7.56
C ARG A 47 -12.14 6.34 -7.37
N MET A 48 -10.99 6.83 -6.93
CA MET A 48 -10.78 8.22 -6.55
C MET A 48 -10.45 9.13 -7.73
N THR A 49 -10.10 8.56 -8.88
CA THR A 49 -9.76 9.30 -10.09
C THR A 49 -11.01 9.83 -10.76
N ILE A 50 -11.09 11.14 -10.88
CA ILE A 50 -12.13 11.85 -11.64
C ILE A 50 -11.48 12.45 -12.88
N PRO A 51 -12.06 12.28 -14.07
CA PRO A 51 -11.53 12.91 -15.28
C PRO A 51 -11.53 14.43 -15.15
N ALA A 52 -10.46 15.06 -15.63
CA ALA A 52 -10.41 16.51 -15.74
C ALA A 52 -11.49 16.98 -16.71
N ARG A 53 -12.20 18.04 -16.32
CA ARG A 53 -13.21 18.69 -17.17
C ARG A 53 -13.14 20.20 -17.02
N ASP A 54 -13.47 20.89 -18.10
CA ASP A 54 -13.58 22.35 -18.13
C ASP A 54 -14.95 22.76 -17.59
N GLY A 55 -14.93 23.62 -16.56
CA GLY A 55 -16.15 24.14 -15.93
C GLY A 55 -16.69 23.21 -14.85
N TRP A 56 -16.63 23.70 -13.60
CA TRP A 56 -17.30 23.09 -12.46
C TRP A 56 -18.28 24.08 -11.86
N THR A 57 -19.50 23.64 -11.60
CA THR A 57 -20.43 24.41 -10.77
C THR A 57 -20.25 24.04 -9.30
N ALA A 58 -20.58 24.97 -8.39
CA ALA A 58 -20.49 24.72 -6.95
C ALA A 58 -21.38 23.55 -6.49
N ASN A 59 -22.55 23.37 -7.11
CA ASN A 59 -23.46 22.27 -6.78
C ASN A 59 -22.88 20.90 -7.17
N GLU A 60 -22.13 20.82 -8.26
CA GLU A 60 -21.48 19.57 -8.68
C GLU A 60 -20.28 19.24 -7.78
N LEU A 61 -19.54 20.25 -7.30
CA LEU A 61 -18.43 20.04 -6.36
C LEU A 61 -18.90 19.51 -5.00
N ARG A 62 -20.11 19.86 -4.57
CA ARG A 62 -20.68 19.44 -3.29
C ARG A 62 -20.83 17.92 -3.15
N VAL A 63 -20.89 17.18 -4.26
CA VAL A 63 -20.96 15.70 -4.27
C VAL A 63 -19.59 15.07 -3.94
N TYR A 64 -18.51 15.85 -4.01
CA TYR A 64 -17.13 15.41 -3.86
C TYR A 64 -16.49 16.08 -2.64
N ASP A 65 -17.11 15.93 -1.48
CA ASP A 65 -16.65 16.47 -0.20
C ASP A 65 -15.82 15.47 0.62
N GLY A 66 -15.68 14.23 0.15
CA GLY A 66 -14.97 13.15 0.85
C GLY A 66 -15.84 12.31 1.76
N SER A 67 -17.14 12.62 1.91
CA SER A 67 -18.06 11.77 2.65
C SER A 67 -18.20 10.41 1.97
N ASP A 68 -18.53 9.36 2.73
CA ASP A 68 -18.85 8.03 2.19
C ASP A 68 -17.77 7.43 1.27
N ASN A 69 -16.49 7.76 1.53
CA ASN A 69 -15.34 7.27 0.77
C ASN A 69 -15.38 7.71 -0.71
N THR A 70 -15.85 8.94 -0.94
CA THR A 70 -15.84 9.63 -2.24
C THR A 70 -14.58 10.50 -2.40
N PRO A 71 -14.24 10.92 -3.63
CA PRO A 71 -13.12 11.84 -3.88
C PRO A 71 -13.39 13.22 -3.27
N ILE A 72 -12.33 13.94 -2.90
CA ILE A 72 -12.41 15.32 -2.40
C ILE A 72 -11.98 16.28 -3.50
N LEU A 73 -12.90 17.11 -4.01
CA LEU A 73 -12.60 18.15 -4.99
C LEU A 73 -12.65 19.54 -4.35
N ILE A 74 -11.62 20.35 -4.62
CA ILE A 74 -11.54 21.74 -4.15
C ILE A 74 -11.37 22.68 -5.33
N GLY A 75 -12.23 23.70 -5.38
CA GLY A 75 -12.10 24.83 -6.30
C GLY A 75 -11.18 25.93 -5.75
N VAL A 76 -10.14 26.31 -6.48
CA VAL A 76 -9.24 27.43 -6.16
C VAL A 76 -8.99 28.25 -7.44
N LYS A 77 -9.34 29.54 -7.42
CA LYS A 77 -9.12 30.50 -8.53
C LYS A 77 -9.46 29.89 -9.91
N ASP A 78 -10.73 29.55 -10.10
CA ASP A 78 -11.30 29.00 -11.34
C ASP A 78 -10.79 27.62 -11.77
N LYS A 79 -9.98 26.96 -10.94
CA LYS A 79 -9.50 25.59 -11.17
C LYS A 79 -10.02 24.66 -10.10
N VAL A 80 -10.19 23.40 -10.44
CA VAL A 80 -10.61 22.35 -9.51
C VAL A 80 -9.51 21.30 -9.38
N TYR A 81 -9.21 20.93 -8.14
CA TYR A 81 -8.16 20.00 -7.79
C TYR A 81 -8.75 18.83 -7.00
N ASN A 82 -8.31 17.62 -7.32
CA ASN A 82 -8.63 16.44 -6.52
C ASN A 82 -7.57 16.23 -5.44
N VAL A 83 -7.99 16.29 -4.18
CA VAL A 83 -7.11 16.27 -3.00
C VAL A 83 -7.36 15.07 -2.08
N TRP A 84 -8.03 14.03 -2.58
CA TRP A 84 -8.38 12.82 -1.82
C TRP A 84 -7.18 12.16 -1.10
N THR A 85 -5.96 12.31 -1.61
CA THR A 85 -4.73 11.76 -0.99
C THR A 85 -4.35 12.44 0.34
N LYS A 86 -4.97 13.58 0.65
CA LYS A 86 -4.77 14.37 1.87
C LYS A 86 -6.09 14.64 2.56
N ALA A 87 -6.98 13.65 2.62
CA ALA A 87 -8.28 13.76 3.27
C ALA A 87 -8.18 14.34 4.69
N ASP A 88 -7.17 13.97 5.47
CA ASP A 88 -6.92 14.47 6.83
C ASP A 88 -6.77 16.00 6.96
N LEU A 89 -6.49 16.72 5.86
CA LEU A 89 -6.34 18.18 5.85
C LEU A 89 -7.59 18.93 5.35
N TYR A 90 -8.50 18.24 4.67
CA TYR A 90 -9.57 18.86 3.89
C TYR A 90 -10.96 18.27 4.11
N GLY A 91 -11.05 17.10 4.76
CA GLY A 91 -12.29 16.40 5.12
C GLY A 91 -12.59 16.45 6.61
#